data_AF-X5UDF6-F1
#
_entry.id   AF-X5UDF6-F1
#
_cell.length_a   1.000
_cell.length_b   1.000
_cell.length_c   1.000
_cell.angle_alpha   90.00
_cell.angle_beta   90.00
_cell.angle_gamma   90.00
#
_symmetry.space_group_name_H-M   'P 1'
#
loop_
_entity.id
_entity.type
_entity.pdbx_description
1 polymer ?
#
loop_
_entity_poly.entity_id
_entity_poly.type
_entity_poly.pdbx_seq_one_letter_code
_entity_poly.pdbx_strand_id
1 'polypeptide(L)'
;MRKFVFFTLAFLPSLAFADDKPPGTVYALNEDEKTAIVADCDVPVDSEMTCHFRQMTVSKPDEAKSEERISKAVGDLSKASDREFKDCPKFAALVEAMESGKPPPEGDPEAFKEKWGKEPPQSKTDTLAIMKAFVTLCAKRDPASAEAVARASENVEGSTCSITNWTFDKTFRLNFSTEKWQSTVQNSDPCGTIDYAELSKATDTKGDYNFWNYTAKTLVTNQTGKTMLGASCTTVDQREHKFIWQTGKFYANCRYLQLSP
;
A
#
# COMPACT_ATOMS: atom_id res chain seq x y z
N MET A 1 48.82 1.67 67.54
CA MET A 1 47.42 1.22 67.35
C MET A 1 46.89 1.85 66.07
N ARG A 2 46.73 1.06 65.00
CA ARG A 2 46.33 1.53 63.66
C ARG A 2 44.85 1.15 63.47
N LYS A 3 43.95 2.14 63.43
CA LYS A 3 42.50 1.91 63.23
C LYS A 3 42.24 1.71 61.73
N PHE A 4 41.84 0.51 61.34
CA PHE A 4 41.31 0.23 60.01
C PHE A 4 39.84 0.66 59.97
N VAL A 5 39.52 1.63 59.11
CA VAL A 5 38.15 2.02 58.75
C VAL A 5 37.74 1.13 57.58
N PHE A 6 36.82 0.19 57.83
CA PHE A 6 36.19 -0.60 56.78
C PHE A 6 35.12 0.26 56.10
N PHE A 7 35.34 0.59 54.82
CA PHE A 7 34.31 1.16 53.95
C PHE A 7 33.49 0.01 53.39
N THR A 8 32.27 -0.18 53.90
CA THR A 8 31.28 -1.11 53.33
C THR A 8 30.74 -0.49 52.04
N LEU A 9 31.24 -0.96 50.90
CA LEU A 9 30.64 -0.71 49.59
C LEU A 9 29.27 -1.39 49.57
N ALA A 10 28.19 -0.63 49.66
CA ALA A 10 26.85 -1.12 49.40
C ALA A 10 26.74 -1.46 47.91
N PHE A 11 26.88 -2.75 47.57
CA PHE A 11 26.47 -3.28 46.28
C PHE A 11 24.94 -3.13 46.20
N LEU A 12 24.47 -2.04 45.60
CA LEU A 12 23.10 -1.96 45.13
C LEU A 12 22.98 -2.96 43.99
N PRO A 13 22.16 -4.03 44.11
CA PRO A 13 21.88 -4.89 42.99
C PRO A 13 21.21 -4.03 41.93
N SER A 14 21.93 -3.76 40.84
CA SER A 14 21.33 -3.31 39.60
C SER A 14 20.32 -4.38 39.21
N LEU A 15 19.04 -4.07 39.40
CA LEU A 15 17.90 -4.83 38.92
C LEU A 15 17.96 -4.81 37.39
N ALA A 16 18.81 -5.66 36.82
CA ALA A 16 18.75 -6.00 35.42
C ALA A 16 17.47 -6.83 35.25
N PHE A 17 16.41 -6.19 34.76
CA PHE A 17 15.22 -6.88 34.27
C PHE A 17 15.63 -7.71 33.04
N ALA A 18 16.14 -8.91 33.30
CA ALA A 18 16.45 -9.89 32.28
C ALA A 18 15.15 -10.52 31.78
N ASP A 19 14.54 -9.92 30.74
CA ASP A 19 14.06 -10.57 29.49
C ASP A 19 13.14 -9.69 28.63
N ASP A 20 12.92 -8.42 28.98
CA ASP A 20 12.22 -7.47 28.10
C ASP A 20 13.17 -6.84 27.10
N LYS A 21 13.64 -7.66 26.15
CA LYS A 21 14.31 -7.11 24.96
C LYS A 21 13.30 -6.26 24.18
N PRO A 22 13.56 -4.96 23.97
CA PRO A 22 12.72 -4.14 23.12
C PRO A 22 12.71 -4.69 21.69
N PRO A 23 11.68 -4.39 20.89
CA PRO A 23 11.68 -4.76 19.48
C PRO A 23 12.92 -4.16 18.80
N GLY A 24 13.63 -4.97 18.02
CA GLY A 24 14.67 -4.50 17.11
C GLY A 24 14.08 -4.25 15.73
N THR A 25 13.80 -5.33 14.99
CA THR A 25 13.01 -5.27 13.76
C THR A 25 11.69 -6.02 13.95
N VAL A 26 10.60 -5.38 13.53
CA VAL A 26 9.24 -5.94 13.53
C VAL A 26 8.82 -6.21 12.10
N TYR A 27 8.33 -7.41 11.83
CA TYR A 27 7.66 -7.77 10.58
C TYR A 27 6.27 -8.25 10.92
N ALA A 28 5.25 -7.58 10.38
CA ALA A 28 3.87 -7.94 10.66
C ALA A 28 2.98 -7.68 9.43
N LEU A 29 1.87 -8.38 9.36
CA LEU A 29 0.99 -8.41 8.19
C LEU A 29 -0.46 -8.23 8.62
N ASN A 30 -1.25 -7.56 7.77
CA ASN A 30 -2.69 -7.46 7.86
C ASN A 30 -3.29 -8.08 6.59
N GLU A 31 -3.87 -9.27 6.71
CA GLU A 31 -4.40 -10.03 5.57
C GLU A 31 -5.64 -9.39 4.97
N ASP A 32 -6.53 -8.86 5.82
CA ASP A 32 -7.79 -8.23 5.39
C ASP A 32 -7.51 -7.01 4.51
N GLU A 33 -6.48 -6.24 4.88
CA GLU A 33 -6.03 -5.05 4.16
C GLU A 33 -4.93 -5.32 3.14
N LYS A 34 -4.48 -6.57 3.01
CA LYS A 34 -3.38 -6.97 2.10
C LYS A 34 -2.16 -6.06 2.24
N THR A 35 -1.81 -5.79 3.49
CA THR A 35 -0.77 -4.82 3.86
C THR A 35 0.30 -5.50 4.69
N ALA A 36 1.55 -5.17 4.42
CA ALA A 36 2.70 -5.57 5.20
C ALA A 36 3.34 -4.36 5.86
N ILE A 37 3.84 -4.54 7.08
CA ILE A 37 4.58 -3.51 7.79
C ILE A 37 5.91 -4.06 8.28
N VAL A 38 6.96 -3.28 8.06
CA VAL A 38 8.29 -3.49 8.61
C VAL A 38 8.63 -2.28 9.46
N ALA A 39 9.06 -2.50 10.70
CA ALA A 39 9.53 -1.41 11.55
C ALA A 39 10.92 -1.74 12.07
N ASP A 40 11.83 -0.77 11.98
CA ASP A 40 13.15 -0.84 12.60
C ASP A 40 13.16 0.14 13.78
N CYS A 41 13.35 -0.37 14.99
CA CYS A 41 13.23 0.38 16.23
C CYS A 41 14.61 0.67 16.84
N ASP A 42 14.79 1.89 17.31
CA ASP A 42 15.98 2.33 18.02
C ASP A 42 16.08 1.70 19.41
N VAL A 43 17.28 1.70 19.98
CA VAL A 43 17.47 1.30 21.38
C VAL A 43 16.73 2.29 22.28
N PRO A 44 15.86 1.84 23.21
CA PRO A 44 15.11 2.75 24.04
C PRO A 44 15.99 3.62 24.94
N VAL A 45 15.60 4.89 25.12
CA VAL A 45 16.20 5.86 26.05
C VAL A 45 15.08 6.41 26.92
N ASP A 46 15.25 6.41 28.25
CA ASP A 46 14.24 6.89 29.21
C ASP A 46 12.83 6.29 29.03
N SER A 47 12.77 4.98 28.70
CA SER A 47 11.52 4.25 28.40
C SER A 47 10.76 4.74 27.15
N GLU A 48 11.43 5.50 26.29
CA GLU A 48 10.96 5.88 24.96
C GLU A 48 11.74 5.16 23.87
N MET A 49 11.06 4.83 22.79
CA MET A 49 11.62 4.15 21.64
C MET A 49 11.01 4.70 20.37
N THR A 50 11.83 5.10 19.41
CA THR A 50 11.38 5.49 18.08
C THR A 50 11.52 4.31 17.13
N CYS A 51 10.50 4.09 16.31
CA CYS A 51 10.51 3.08 15.26
C CYS A 51 10.24 3.72 13.91
N HIS A 52 10.98 3.25 12.91
CA HIS A 52 10.93 3.68 11.52
C HIS A 52 10.15 2.66 10.71
N PHE A 53 8.93 3.01 10.31
CA PHE A 53 8.02 2.12 9.62
C PHE A 53 8.14 2.24 8.10
N ARG A 54 8.00 1.09 7.46
CA ARG A 54 7.78 0.92 6.01
C ARG A 54 6.54 0.05 5.86
N GLN A 55 5.46 0.65 5.39
CA GLN A 55 4.20 -0.03 5.12
C GLN A 55 4.02 -0.19 3.62
N MET A 56 3.77 -1.41 3.18
CA MET A 56 3.46 -1.74 1.79
C MET A 56 2.04 -2.28 1.71
N THR A 57 1.18 -1.61 0.95
CA THR A 57 -0.19 -2.07 0.69
C THR A 57 -0.31 -2.52 -0.76
N VAL A 58 -0.90 -3.70 -0.97
CA VAL A 58 -1.25 -4.20 -2.29
C VAL A 58 -2.76 -4.09 -2.47
N SER A 59 -3.18 -3.18 -3.34
CA SER A 59 -4.59 -2.98 -3.66
C SER A 59 -4.90 -3.41 -5.10
N LYS A 60 -6.15 -3.78 -5.33
CA LYS A 60 -6.69 -4.17 -6.64
C LYS A 60 -8.08 -3.53 -6.76
N PRO A 61 -8.50 -3.09 -7.96
CA PRO A 61 -9.85 -2.57 -8.14
C PRO A 61 -10.91 -3.57 -7.64
N ASP A 62 -11.97 -3.03 -7.02
CA ASP A 62 -13.09 -3.84 -6.54
C ASP A 62 -13.82 -4.46 -7.73
N GLU A 63 -13.86 -5.79 -7.77
CA GLU A 63 -14.50 -6.57 -8.84
C GLU A 63 -16.01 -6.35 -8.85
N ALA A 64 -16.65 -6.13 -7.69
CA ALA A 64 -18.08 -5.85 -7.61
C ALA A 64 -18.46 -4.53 -8.30
N LYS A 65 -17.48 -3.64 -8.51
CA LYS A 65 -17.65 -2.36 -9.22
C LYS A 65 -17.20 -2.38 -10.68
N SER A 66 -16.87 -3.56 -11.22
CA SER A 66 -16.37 -3.71 -12.59
C SER A 66 -17.39 -3.21 -13.63
N GLU A 67 -18.64 -3.64 -13.55
CA GLU A 67 -19.69 -3.20 -14.48
C GLU A 67 -20.03 -1.71 -14.35
N GLU A 68 -19.90 -1.13 -13.15
CA GLU A 68 -20.03 0.33 -12.96
C GLU A 68 -18.93 1.09 -13.72
N ARG A 69 -17.67 0.63 -13.61
CA ARG A 69 -16.53 1.22 -14.34
C ARG A 69 -16.69 1.05 -15.85
N ILE A 70 -17.09 -0.13 -16.31
CA ILE A 70 -17.37 -0.39 -17.73
C ILE A 70 -18.45 0.56 -18.23
N SER A 71 -19.59 0.64 -17.54
CA SER A 71 -20.70 1.52 -17.93
C SER A 71 -20.28 2.99 -17.99
N LYS A 72 -19.51 3.45 -17.01
CA LYS A 72 -18.94 4.81 -17.00
C LYS A 72 -18.01 5.02 -18.20
N ALA A 73 -17.07 4.12 -18.45
CA ALA A 73 -16.15 4.21 -19.58
C ALA A 73 -16.88 4.22 -20.92
N VAL A 74 -17.94 3.41 -21.09
CA VAL A 74 -18.80 3.46 -22.28
C VAL A 74 -19.46 4.84 -22.42
N GLY A 75 -20.00 5.38 -21.32
CA GLY A 75 -20.60 6.70 -21.29
C GLY A 75 -19.62 7.82 -21.67
N ASP A 76 -18.39 7.74 -21.19
CA ASP A 76 -17.32 8.70 -21.46
C ASP A 76 -16.86 8.60 -22.93
N LEU A 77 -16.58 7.40 -23.43
CA LEU A 77 -16.20 7.15 -24.82
C LEU A 77 -17.29 7.56 -25.82
N SER A 78 -18.57 7.38 -25.45
CA SER A 78 -19.70 7.79 -26.30
C SER A 78 -19.89 9.30 -26.39
N LYS A 79 -19.36 10.05 -25.40
CA LYS A 79 -19.41 11.52 -25.36
C LYS A 79 -18.12 12.16 -25.85
N ALA A 80 -17.11 11.36 -26.15
CA ALA A 80 -15.83 11.84 -26.63
C ALA A 80 -16.00 12.59 -27.97
N SER A 81 -15.35 13.74 -28.06
CA SER A 81 -15.34 14.63 -29.20
C SER A 81 -14.48 14.07 -30.35
N ASP A 82 -14.72 14.54 -31.57
CA ASP A 82 -13.88 14.20 -32.74
C ASP A 82 -12.39 14.48 -32.52
N ARG A 83 -12.07 15.48 -31.67
CA ARG A 83 -10.70 15.84 -31.32
C ARG A 83 -9.98 14.70 -30.58
N GLU A 84 -10.69 13.94 -29.76
CA GLU A 84 -10.13 12.79 -29.02
C GLU A 84 -9.84 11.60 -29.97
N PHE A 85 -10.50 11.56 -31.12
CA PHE A 85 -10.32 10.56 -32.16
C PHE A 85 -9.41 11.02 -33.32
N LYS A 86 -8.75 12.18 -33.21
CA LYS A 86 -7.90 12.73 -34.30
C LYS A 86 -6.78 11.79 -34.73
N ASP A 87 -6.28 10.95 -33.81
CA ASP A 87 -5.17 10.03 -34.03
C ASP A 87 -5.65 8.62 -34.44
N CYS A 88 -6.96 8.42 -34.66
CA CYS A 88 -7.53 7.14 -35.10
C CYS A 88 -6.82 6.48 -36.29
N PRO A 89 -6.43 7.21 -37.36
CA PRO A 89 -5.71 6.62 -38.49
C PRO A 89 -4.36 5.98 -38.08
N LYS A 90 -3.72 6.47 -37.02
CA LYS A 90 -2.42 5.98 -36.56
C LYS A 90 -2.53 4.65 -35.80
N PHE A 91 -3.68 4.38 -35.18
CA PHE A 91 -3.84 3.16 -34.38
C PHE A 91 -3.81 1.89 -35.22
N ALA A 92 -4.36 1.90 -36.44
CA ALA A 92 -4.29 0.73 -37.33
C ALA A 92 -2.83 0.39 -37.70
N ALA A 93 -2.05 1.40 -38.11
CA ALA A 93 -0.63 1.23 -38.42
C ALA A 93 0.18 0.79 -37.19
N LEU A 94 -0.17 1.29 -35.99
CA LEU A 94 0.47 0.87 -34.75
C LEU A 94 0.15 -0.58 -34.40
N VAL A 95 -1.10 -1.03 -34.57
CA VAL A 95 -1.48 -2.44 -34.36
C VAL A 95 -0.70 -3.35 -35.30
N GLU A 96 -0.60 -3.02 -36.59
CA GLU A 96 0.16 -3.80 -37.57
C GLU A 96 1.66 -3.88 -37.19
N ALA A 97 2.24 -2.76 -36.75
CA ALA A 97 3.61 -2.71 -36.26
C ALA A 97 3.81 -3.63 -35.04
N MET A 98 2.92 -3.55 -34.05
CA MET A 98 2.95 -4.38 -32.84
C MET A 98 2.81 -5.88 -33.15
N GLU A 99 1.91 -6.25 -34.06
CA GLU A 99 1.70 -7.64 -34.49
C GLU A 99 2.89 -8.21 -35.28
N SER A 100 3.48 -7.40 -36.16
CA SER A 100 4.65 -7.80 -36.94
C SER A 100 5.96 -7.81 -36.14
N GLY A 101 5.93 -7.28 -34.91
CA GLY A 101 7.12 -7.12 -34.07
C GLY A 101 8.13 -6.11 -34.63
N LYS A 102 7.68 -5.21 -35.52
CA LYS A 102 8.50 -4.17 -36.15
C LYS A 102 8.08 -2.79 -35.66
N PRO A 103 9.00 -1.83 -35.54
CA PRO A 103 8.64 -0.48 -35.12
C PRO A 103 7.70 0.18 -36.15
N PRO A 104 6.78 1.05 -35.70
CA PRO A 104 5.95 1.82 -36.61
C PRO A 104 6.81 2.78 -37.45
N PRO A 105 6.37 3.18 -38.67
CA PRO A 105 7.19 3.95 -39.62
C PRO A 105 7.75 5.28 -39.07
N GLU A 106 7.04 5.91 -38.13
CA GLU A 106 7.43 7.18 -37.49
C GLU A 106 7.99 6.99 -36.06
N GLY A 107 8.13 5.74 -35.60
CA GLY A 107 8.57 5.43 -34.25
C GLY A 107 10.08 5.21 -34.14
N ASP A 108 10.62 5.47 -32.95
CA ASP A 108 11.99 5.10 -32.60
C ASP A 108 12.13 3.57 -32.50
N PRO A 109 12.94 2.92 -33.36
CA PRO A 109 13.17 1.48 -33.33
C PRO A 109 13.70 0.95 -32.01
N GLU A 110 14.61 1.69 -31.35
CA GLU A 110 15.21 1.25 -30.09
C GLU A 110 14.21 1.35 -28.95
N ALA A 111 13.44 2.45 -28.88
CA ALA A 111 12.36 2.57 -27.91
C ALA A 111 11.28 1.49 -28.09
N PHE A 112 10.95 1.12 -29.34
CA PHE A 112 10.01 0.04 -29.61
C PHE A 112 10.57 -1.32 -29.16
N LYS A 113 11.83 -1.62 -29.47
CA LYS A 113 12.48 -2.86 -29.06
C LYS A 113 12.62 -2.94 -27.53
N GLU A 114 12.94 -1.83 -26.89
CA GLU A 114 13.10 -1.77 -25.44
C GLU A 114 11.76 -1.92 -24.71
N LYS A 115 10.71 -1.21 -25.16
CA LYS A 115 9.40 -1.25 -24.52
C LYS A 115 8.60 -2.46 -24.99
N TRP A 116 8.20 -2.47 -26.25
CA TRP A 116 7.38 -3.56 -26.81
C TRP A 116 8.17 -4.86 -26.92
N GLY A 117 9.43 -4.83 -27.38
CA GLY A 117 10.21 -6.06 -27.58
C GLY A 117 10.37 -6.88 -26.29
N LYS A 118 10.61 -6.21 -25.16
CA LYS A 118 10.78 -6.83 -23.83
C LYS A 118 9.47 -7.08 -23.08
N GLU A 119 8.35 -6.58 -23.59
CA GLU A 119 7.04 -6.77 -22.98
C GLU A 119 6.67 -8.28 -22.92
N PRO A 120 6.15 -8.80 -21.80
CA PRO A 120 5.75 -10.20 -21.68
C PRO A 120 4.68 -10.59 -22.71
N PRO A 121 4.64 -11.85 -23.21
CA PRO A 121 3.68 -12.28 -24.22
C PRO A 121 2.21 -12.04 -23.85
N GLN A 122 1.84 -12.24 -22.58
CA GLN A 122 0.48 -11.98 -22.10
C GLN A 122 0.13 -10.48 -22.17
N SER A 123 1.06 -9.62 -21.74
CA SER A 123 0.88 -8.17 -21.80
C SER A 123 0.77 -7.65 -23.24
N LYS A 124 1.56 -8.21 -24.15
CA LYS A 124 1.42 -7.96 -25.59
C LYS A 124 0.03 -8.32 -26.10
N THR A 125 -0.49 -9.47 -25.69
CA THR A 125 -1.82 -9.96 -26.09
C THR A 125 -2.92 -9.03 -25.60
N ASP A 126 -2.88 -8.64 -24.33
CA ASP A 126 -3.87 -7.77 -23.72
C ASP A 126 -3.80 -6.34 -24.30
N THR A 127 -2.59 -5.80 -24.51
CA THR A 127 -2.39 -4.50 -25.17
C THR A 127 -2.93 -4.50 -26.60
N LEU A 128 -2.64 -5.56 -27.38
CA LEU A 128 -3.18 -5.71 -28.73
C LEU A 128 -4.71 -5.81 -28.72
N ALA A 129 -5.30 -6.49 -27.75
CA ALA A 129 -6.76 -6.60 -27.62
C ALA A 129 -7.41 -5.22 -27.41
N ILE A 130 -6.86 -4.40 -26.50
CA ILE A 130 -7.32 -3.02 -26.27
C ILE A 130 -7.15 -2.19 -27.54
N MET A 131 -5.98 -2.22 -28.17
CA MET A 131 -5.69 -1.40 -29.36
C MET A 131 -6.58 -1.77 -30.55
N LYS A 132 -6.87 -3.06 -30.75
CA LYS A 132 -7.82 -3.52 -31.78
C LYS A 132 -9.25 -3.09 -31.48
N ALA A 133 -9.67 -3.12 -30.22
CA ALA A 133 -10.97 -2.59 -29.81
C ALA A 133 -11.05 -1.08 -30.11
N PHE A 134 -9.98 -0.33 -29.84
CA PHE A 134 -9.91 1.10 -30.18
C PHE A 134 -9.97 1.36 -31.69
N VAL A 135 -9.28 0.56 -32.52
CA VAL A 135 -9.39 0.65 -33.98
C VAL A 135 -10.83 0.43 -34.43
N THR A 136 -11.55 -0.51 -33.79
CA THR A 136 -12.97 -0.77 -34.08
C THR A 136 -13.85 0.41 -33.67
N LEU A 137 -13.60 0.98 -32.49
CA LEU A 137 -14.29 2.19 -32.02
C LEU A 137 -14.06 3.37 -32.96
N CYS A 138 -12.83 3.58 -33.41
CA CYS A 138 -12.47 4.61 -34.38
C CYS A 138 -13.27 4.49 -35.69
N ALA A 139 -13.50 3.26 -36.16
CA ALA A 139 -14.19 2.99 -37.42
C ALA A 139 -15.72 3.10 -37.30
N LYS A 140 -16.31 2.64 -36.19
CA LYS A 140 -17.77 2.52 -36.04
C LYS A 140 -18.40 3.60 -35.18
N ARG A 141 -17.73 3.99 -34.09
CA ARG A 141 -18.21 4.98 -33.10
C ARG A 141 -19.61 4.69 -32.57
N ASP A 142 -19.91 3.41 -32.37
CA ASP A 142 -21.19 2.96 -31.82
C ASP A 142 -21.02 2.45 -30.38
N PRO A 143 -22.13 2.32 -29.61
CA PRO A 143 -22.07 1.86 -28.22
C PRO A 143 -21.40 0.50 -28.04
N ALA A 144 -21.57 -0.44 -28.99
CA ALA A 144 -20.98 -1.77 -28.90
C ALA A 144 -19.45 -1.73 -29.04
N SER A 145 -18.93 -0.87 -29.92
CA SER A 145 -17.49 -0.65 -30.08
C SER A 145 -16.87 0.07 -28.87
N ALA A 146 -17.62 0.97 -28.21
CA ALA A 146 -17.19 1.59 -26.95
C ALA A 146 -17.17 0.56 -25.80
N GLU A 147 -18.17 -0.30 -25.72
CA GLU A 147 -18.22 -1.39 -24.74
C GLU A 147 -17.07 -2.38 -24.92
N ALA A 148 -16.71 -2.71 -26.16
CA ALA A 148 -15.56 -3.58 -26.44
C ALA A 148 -14.25 -2.99 -25.89
N VAL A 149 -14.04 -1.68 -26.05
CA VAL A 149 -12.87 -0.97 -25.47
C VAL A 149 -12.92 -0.99 -23.95
N ALA A 150 -14.08 -0.65 -23.37
CA ALA A 150 -14.25 -0.60 -21.92
C ALA A 150 -13.99 -1.96 -21.27
N ARG A 151 -14.53 -3.05 -21.83
CA ARG A 151 -14.31 -4.41 -21.33
C ARG A 151 -12.85 -4.87 -21.49
N ALA A 152 -12.22 -4.59 -22.63
CA ALA A 152 -10.82 -4.93 -22.84
C ALA A 152 -9.90 -4.21 -21.84
N SER A 153 -10.18 -2.92 -21.59
CA SER A 153 -9.43 -2.10 -20.63
C SER A 153 -9.65 -2.59 -19.19
N GLU A 154 -10.91 -2.83 -18.81
CA GLU A 154 -11.28 -3.33 -17.49
C GLU A 154 -10.68 -4.72 -17.21
N ASN A 155 -10.55 -5.61 -18.19
CA ASN A 155 -9.88 -6.90 -18.00
C ASN A 155 -8.40 -6.72 -17.58
N VAL A 156 -7.73 -5.68 -18.08
CA VAL A 156 -6.35 -5.34 -17.70
C VAL A 156 -6.31 -4.62 -16.37
N GLU A 157 -7.10 -3.55 -16.21
CA GLU A 157 -7.15 -2.74 -14.99
C GLU A 157 -7.60 -3.59 -13.79
N GLY A 158 -8.68 -4.34 -13.95
CA GLY A 158 -9.20 -5.29 -12.98
C GLY A 158 -8.28 -6.49 -12.74
N SER A 159 -7.19 -6.66 -13.49
CA SER A 159 -6.12 -7.63 -13.20
C SER A 159 -4.82 -6.98 -12.72
N THR A 160 -4.79 -5.65 -12.60
CA THR A 160 -3.62 -4.87 -12.18
C THR A 160 -3.70 -4.60 -10.68
N CYS A 161 -2.60 -4.79 -9.99
CA CYS A 161 -2.47 -4.39 -8.59
C CYS A 161 -1.61 -3.14 -8.47
N SER A 162 -2.07 -2.23 -7.62
CA SER A 162 -1.31 -1.06 -7.21
C SER A 162 -0.57 -1.37 -5.93
N ILE A 163 0.74 -1.16 -5.94
CA ILE A 163 1.59 -1.24 -4.75
C ILE A 163 1.84 0.19 -4.27
N THR A 164 1.45 0.48 -3.05
CA THR A 164 1.74 1.76 -2.40
C THR A 164 2.66 1.53 -1.23
N ASN A 165 3.72 2.34 -1.14
CA ASN A 165 4.68 2.29 -0.05
C ASN A 165 4.61 3.59 0.75
N TRP A 166 4.42 3.45 2.06
CA TRP A 166 4.40 4.56 3.00
C TRP A 166 5.54 4.38 4.00
N THR A 167 6.19 5.47 4.35
CA THR A 167 7.19 5.50 5.42
C THR A 167 6.81 6.52 6.47
N PHE A 168 6.93 6.17 7.73
CA PHE A 168 6.62 7.07 8.83
C PHE A 168 7.37 6.67 10.09
N ASP A 169 7.56 7.63 10.99
CA ASP A 169 8.20 7.39 12.28
C ASP A 169 7.16 7.46 13.39
N LYS A 170 7.36 6.64 14.43
CA LYS A 170 6.51 6.71 15.61
C LYS A 170 7.29 6.43 16.88
N THR A 171 7.07 7.28 17.89
CA THR A 171 7.65 7.10 19.22
C THR A 171 6.66 6.41 20.13
N PHE A 172 7.14 5.40 20.85
CA PHE A 172 6.41 4.61 21.83
C PHE A 172 7.02 4.79 23.21
N ARG A 173 6.17 4.67 24.24
CA ARG A 173 6.57 4.55 25.65
C ARG A 173 6.19 3.18 26.18
N LEU A 174 7.05 2.59 27.01
CA LEU A 174 6.73 1.34 27.68
C LEU A 174 5.68 1.57 28.77
N ASN A 175 4.55 0.87 28.66
CA ASN A 175 3.57 0.77 29.73
C ASN A 175 3.89 -0.47 30.58
N PHE A 176 4.49 -0.24 31.74
CA PHE A 176 4.90 -1.32 32.66
C PHE A 176 3.75 -2.15 33.22
N SER A 177 2.50 -1.65 33.20
CA SER A 177 1.35 -2.42 33.67
C SER A 177 0.85 -3.42 32.63
N THR A 178 1.04 -3.13 31.35
CA THR A 178 0.57 -3.98 30.25
C THR A 178 1.72 -4.71 29.54
N GLU A 179 2.97 -4.32 29.82
CA GLU A 179 4.19 -4.79 29.14
C GLU A 179 4.15 -4.51 27.63
N LYS A 180 3.56 -3.38 27.25
CA LYS A 180 3.39 -2.98 25.84
C LYS A 180 4.01 -1.62 25.57
N TRP A 181 4.52 -1.47 24.36
CA TRP A 181 4.99 -0.18 23.85
C TRP A 181 3.81 0.54 23.22
N GLN A 182 3.46 1.71 23.75
CA GLN A 182 2.26 2.45 23.37
C GLN A 182 2.60 3.85 22.90
N SER A 183 1.91 4.30 21.85
CA SER A 183 2.04 5.63 21.27
C SER A 183 0.66 6.25 21.18
N THR A 184 0.47 7.41 21.81
CA THR A 184 -0.76 8.19 21.71
C THR A 184 -0.38 9.60 21.31
N VAL A 185 -0.78 10.02 20.11
CA VAL A 185 -0.52 11.36 19.59
C VAL A 185 -1.85 12.04 19.35
N GLN A 186 -2.06 13.17 20.03
CA GLN A 186 -3.19 14.05 19.72
C GLN A 186 -2.76 15.02 18.63
N ASN A 187 -3.42 14.95 17.48
CA ASN A 187 -3.13 15.80 16.35
C ASN A 187 -3.89 17.12 16.47
N SER A 188 -3.22 18.21 16.09
CA SER A 188 -3.82 19.55 16.07
C SER A 188 -4.54 19.81 14.74
N ASP A 189 -5.35 18.85 14.29
CA ASP A 189 -6.15 18.97 13.08
C ASP A 189 -7.62 19.36 13.39
N PRO A 190 -8.41 19.81 12.39
CA PRO A 190 -9.78 20.24 12.63
C PRO A 190 -10.75 19.12 13.06
N CYS A 191 -10.39 17.85 12.84
CA CYS A 191 -11.15 16.69 13.29
C CYS A 191 -10.80 16.28 14.74
N GLY A 192 -9.74 16.86 15.32
CA GLY A 192 -9.22 16.48 16.62
C GLY A 192 -8.84 15.00 16.65
N THR A 193 -8.03 14.54 15.69
CA THR A 193 -7.68 13.12 15.66
C THR A 193 -6.72 12.74 16.78
N ILE A 194 -6.88 11.52 17.28
CA ILE A 194 -5.96 10.89 18.23
C ILE A 194 -5.48 9.59 17.60
N ASP A 195 -4.19 9.53 17.28
CA ASP A 195 -3.56 8.34 16.71
C ASP A 195 -2.96 7.48 17.82
N TYR A 196 -3.58 6.34 18.05
CA TYR A 196 -3.11 5.31 18.94
C TYR A 196 -2.36 4.24 18.16
N ALA A 197 -1.22 3.79 18.69
CA ALA A 197 -0.58 2.57 18.22
C ALA A 197 0.08 1.80 19.35
N GLU A 198 0.23 0.50 19.15
CA GLU A 198 0.77 -0.42 20.15
C GLU A 198 1.64 -1.49 19.50
N LEU A 199 2.79 -1.77 20.12
CA LEU A 199 3.57 -2.98 19.85
C LEU A 199 3.42 -3.93 21.05
N SER A 200 3.06 -5.18 20.76
CA SER A 200 2.88 -6.22 21.78
C SER A 200 3.61 -7.50 21.39
N LYS A 201 4.18 -8.21 22.37
CA LYS A 201 4.84 -9.49 22.14
C LYS A 201 3.84 -10.53 21.64
N ALA A 202 4.28 -11.33 20.69
CA ALA A 202 3.57 -12.49 20.19
C ALA A 202 3.43 -13.57 21.27
N THR A 203 2.20 -13.85 21.71
CA THR A 203 1.93 -14.82 22.79
C THR A 203 1.90 -16.28 22.31
N ASP A 204 1.92 -16.50 21.01
CA ASP A 204 1.77 -17.79 20.32
C ASP A 204 3.11 -18.48 20.01
N THR A 205 4.23 -17.86 20.39
CA THR A 205 5.57 -18.37 20.13
C THR A 205 6.06 -19.25 21.29
N LYS A 206 6.62 -20.42 20.98
CA LYS A 206 7.29 -21.28 21.97
C LYS A 206 8.80 -21.02 21.91
N GLY A 207 9.38 -20.46 22.98
CA GLY A 207 10.82 -20.15 23.11
C GLY A 207 11.10 -18.65 23.20
N ASP A 208 12.38 -18.27 23.32
CA ASP A 208 12.84 -16.88 23.57
C ASP A 208 12.82 -15.98 22.31
N TYR A 209 11.91 -16.24 21.38
CA TYR A 209 11.80 -15.46 20.15
C TYR A 209 10.97 -14.20 20.39
N ASN A 210 11.56 -13.03 20.13
CA ASN A 210 10.91 -11.74 20.31
C ASN A 210 10.20 -11.30 19.02
N PHE A 211 9.08 -11.95 18.70
CA PHE A 211 8.18 -11.49 17.65
C PHE A 211 7.14 -10.52 18.18
N TRP A 212 6.73 -9.57 17.34
CA TRP A 212 5.89 -8.45 17.76
C TRP A 212 4.71 -8.27 16.81
N ASN A 213 3.55 -8.02 17.41
CA ASN A 213 2.34 -7.57 16.72
C ASN A 213 2.27 -6.04 16.80
N TYR A 214 1.69 -5.43 15.79
CA TYR A 214 1.46 -4.00 15.71
C TYR A 214 -0.04 -3.72 15.55
N THR A 215 -0.58 -2.83 16.37
CA THR A 215 -1.97 -2.38 16.26
C THR A 215 -1.99 -0.87 16.11
N ALA A 216 -2.80 -0.36 15.18
CA ALA A 216 -3.00 1.08 14.98
C ALA A 216 -4.48 1.42 14.94
N LYS A 217 -4.84 2.58 15.49
CA LYS A 217 -6.21 3.09 15.48
C LYS A 217 -6.21 4.62 15.55
N THR A 218 -7.01 5.25 14.71
CA THR A 218 -7.31 6.67 14.81
C THR A 218 -8.67 6.88 15.45
N LEU A 219 -8.79 7.86 16.34
CA LEU A 219 -10.05 8.30 16.94
C LEU A 219 -10.35 9.73 16.52
N VAL A 220 -11.62 10.06 16.28
CA VAL A 220 -12.05 11.42 15.92
C VAL A 220 -12.84 12.01 17.08
N THR A 221 -12.37 13.10 17.67
CA THR A 221 -13.09 13.78 18.76
C THR A 221 -14.02 14.88 18.28
N ASN A 222 -13.83 15.40 17.06
CA ASN A 222 -14.69 16.41 16.44
C ASN A 222 -15.29 15.92 15.11
N GLN A 223 -16.41 15.19 15.20
CA GLN A 223 -17.08 14.60 14.03
C GLN A 223 -17.73 15.63 13.09
N THR A 224 -18.04 16.83 13.58
CA THR A 224 -18.68 17.89 12.77
C THR A 224 -17.67 18.72 11.97
N GLY A 225 -16.37 18.51 12.22
CA GLY A 225 -15.30 19.16 11.49
C GLY A 225 -15.17 18.72 10.03
N LYS A 226 -14.18 19.29 9.35
CA LYS A 226 -13.75 18.86 8.02
C LYS A 226 -12.24 18.69 7.99
N THR A 227 -11.77 17.67 7.27
CA THR A 227 -10.35 17.46 6.98
C THR A 227 -9.78 18.66 6.21
N MET A 228 -8.45 18.75 6.12
CA MET A 228 -7.76 19.80 5.33
C MET A 228 -8.20 19.82 3.85
N LEU A 229 -8.65 18.68 3.32
CA LEU A 229 -9.15 18.53 1.95
C LEU A 229 -10.66 18.78 1.82
N GLY A 230 -11.33 19.23 2.89
CA GLY A 230 -12.75 19.57 2.90
C GLY A 230 -13.72 18.38 3.06
N ALA A 231 -13.20 17.15 3.16
CA ALA A 231 -14.01 15.96 3.44
C ALA A 231 -14.51 15.96 4.90
N SER A 232 -15.69 15.37 5.14
CA SER A 232 -16.26 15.24 6.49
C SER A 232 -15.35 14.43 7.42
N CYS A 233 -15.17 14.86 8.67
CA CYS A 233 -14.41 14.07 9.65
C CYS A 233 -15.06 12.71 9.97
N THR A 234 -16.34 12.52 9.63
CA THR A 234 -17.03 11.22 9.76
C THR A 234 -16.52 10.15 8.79
N THR A 235 -15.78 10.53 7.74
CA THR A 235 -15.23 9.57 6.78
C THR A 235 -13.81 9.11 7.14
N VAL A 236 -13.23 9.64 8.21
CA VAL A 236 -11.93 9.19 8.73
C VAL A 236 -12.09 7.75 9.22
N ASP A 237 -11.16 6.87 8.81
CA ASP A 237 -11.17 5.47 9.27
C ASP A 237 -10.82 5.42 10.75
N GLN A 238 -11.75 4.91 11.57
CA GLN A 238 -11.58 4.73 13.01
C GLN A 238 -11.51 3.26 13.41
N ARG A 239 -11.38 2.36 12.43
CA ARG A 239 -11.21 0.93 12.67
C ARG A 239 -9.84 0.68 13.31
N GLU A 240 -9.77 -0.46 13.99
CA GLU A 240 -8.52 -0.96 14.53
C GLU A 240 -7.84 -1.81 13.47
N HIS A 241 -6.64 -1.41 13.06
CA HIS A 241 -5.81 -2.10 12.08
C HIS A 241 -4.84 -3.01 12.83
N LYS A 242 -4.91 -4.32 12.59
CA LYS A 242 -4.11 -5.34 13.28
C LYS A 242 -3.11 -5.96 12.34
N PHE A 243 -1.84 -5.86 12.71
CA PHE A 243 -0.73 -6.47 12.01
C PHE A 243 -0.11 -7.54 12.90
N ILE A 244 -0.10 -8.78 12.41
CA ILE A 244 0.35 -9.94 13.17
C ILE A 244 1.63 -10.51 12.55
N TRP A 245 2.58 -10.95 13.38
CA TRP A 245 3.88 -11.45 12.94
C TRP A 245 3.82 -12.75 12.12
N GLN A 246 2.79 -13.57 12.33
CA GLN A 246 2.57 -14.86 11.66
C GLN A 246 1.21 -14.93 10.98
N THR A 247 0.85 -13.93 10.16
CA THR A 247 -0.26 -14.18 9.24
C THR A 247 0.18 -15.13 8.14
N GLY A 248 -0.77 -15.85 7.57
CA GLY A 248 -0.58 -16.57 6.33
C GLY A 248 -0.17 -15.65 5.17
N LYS A 249 0.06 -16.28 4.03
CA LYS A 249 0.34 -15.56 2.78
C LYS A 249 -0.98 -15.14 2.18
N PHE A 250 -1.17 -13.85 1.91
CA PHE A 250 -2.23 -13.40 1.02
C PHE A 250 -1.72 -13.39 -0.43
N TYR A 251 -2.58 -13.82 -1.36
CA TYR A 251 -2.29 -13.77 -2.79
C TYR A 251 -3.28 -12.81 -3.44
N ALA A 252 -2.79 -11.68 -3.94
CA ALA A 252 -3.63 -10.68 -4.60
C ALA A 252 -4.04 -11.08 -6.05
N ASN A 253 -3.47 -12.18 -6.58
CA ASN A 253 -3.77 -12.73 -7.91
C ASN A 253 -3.73 -11.67 -9.02
N CYS A 254 -2.65 -10.89 -9.01
CA CYS A 254 -2.40 -9.81 -9.97
C CYS A 254 -1.72 -10.39 -11.21
N ARG A 255 -2.13 -9.93 -12.39
CA ARG A 255 -1.39 -10.15 -13.65
C ARG A 255 -0.35 -9.06 -13.88
N TYR A 256 -0.68 -7.84 -13.47
CA TYR A 256 0.16 -6.65 -13.63
C TYR A 256 0.41 -5.99 -12.29
N LEU A 257 1.54 -5.30 -12.20
CA LEU A 257 1.91 -4.50 -11.04
C LEU A 257 2.17 -3.06 -11.50
N GLN A 258 1.58 -2.11 -10.78
CA GLN A 258 1.86 -0.70 -10.94
C GLN A 258 2.28 -0.14 -9.58
N LEU A 259 3.34 0.68 -9.59
CA LEU A 259 3.72 1.45 -8.42
C LEU A 259 2.80 2.67 -8.35
N SER A 260 2.06 2.79 -7.25
CA SER A 260 1.39 4.05 -6.90
C SER A 260 2.44 5.00 -6.35
N PRO A 261 2.46 6.27 -6.78
CA PRO A 261 3.19 7.30 -6.06
C PRO A 261 2.66 7.48 -4.64
#